data_AF-E2AST4-F1
#
_entry.id   AF-E2AST4-F1
#
_cell.length_a   1.000
_cell.length_b   1.000
_cell.length_c   1.000
_cell.angle_alpha   90.00
_cell.angle_beta   90.00
_cell.angle_gamma   90.00
#
_symmetry.space_group_name_H-M   'P 1'
#
loop_
_entity.id
_entity.type
_entity.pdbx_description
1 polymer ?
#
loop_
_entity_poly.entity_id
_entity_poly.type
_entity_poly.pdbx_seq_one_letter_code
_entity_poly.pdbx_strand_id
1 'polypeptide(L)'
;MTRIRAINLIAFCTFVFFVDKNSVTEAHSLKDYLKGLRSLSQLKNLRHGILPGTLWCGLGNIARNDSELGLYSEIDTCCREHDGCEDSISSKATRYRLYNKYFCRSSLCECDLQFYDCLMRIRGLYAAAVGKVYFKKCNQCFRTYYDPEECIKEGLDVTEEMDRKGRRVFCAKFDQNPKWGQRHNVTSPHRSIYVDELLNWPDDEVAQYVPQSYPPNDRRYPVEEDDAMRDIEDNY
;
A
#
# COMPACT_ATOMS: atom_id res chain seq x y z
N MET A 1 14.23 37.35 -2.11
CA MET A 1 14.14 36.64 -3.41
C MET A 1 15.04 35.42 -3.38
N THR A 2 14.50 34.25 -3.05
CA THR A 2 15.24 32.98 -3.13
C THR A 2 14.29 31.96 -3.73
N ARG A 3 14.53 31.64 -5.01
CA ARG A 3 13.71 30.73 -5.82
C ARG A 3 13.80 29.32 -5.24
N ILE A 4 12.69 28.79 -4.71
CA ILE A 4 12.51 27.36 -4.50
C ILE A 4 12.49 26.70 -5.88
N ARG A 5 13.66 26.23 -6.32
CA ARG A 5 13.80 25.47 -7.57
C ARG A 5 13.41 24.02 -7.31
N ALA A 6 12.19 23.68 -7.74
CA ALA A 6 11.76 22.37 -8.24
C ALA A 6 12.66 21.16 -7.89
N ILE A 7 12.38 20.49 -6.77
CA ILE A 7 12.88 19.13 -6.49
C ILE A 7 11.97 18.04 -7.12
N ASN A 8 11.02 18.43 -7.98
CA ASN A 8 9.84 17.62 -8.32
C ASN A 8 9.82 16.92 -9.70
N LEU A 9 10.94 16.82 -10.43
CA LEU A 9 10.94 16.13 -11.74
C LEU A 9 12.16 15.24 -11.99
N ILE A 10 13.30 15.56 -11.39
CA ILE A 10 14.57 14.88 -11.69
C ILE A 10 14.67 13.51 -11.01
N ALA A 11 14.08 13.33 -9.83
CA ALA A 11 14.11 12.06 -9.10
C ALA A 11 13.22 10.97 -9.73
N PHE A 12 12.18 11.36 -10.48
CA PHE A 12 11.35 10.43 -11.25
C PHE A 12 11.92 10.19 -12.66
N CYS A 13 12.55 11.19 -13.28
CA CYS A 13 13.23 11.02 -14.57
C CYS A 13 14.39 10.00 -14.52
N THR A 14 15.09 9.88 -13.39
CA THR A 14 16.13 8.84 -13.23
C THR A 14 15.58 7.43 -13.03
N PHE A 15 14.31 7.29 -12.63
CA PHE A 15 13.63 5.99 -12.55
C PHE A 15 13.31 5.43 -13.95
N VAL A 16 12.99 6.31 -14.90
CA VAL A 16 12.74 5.93 -16.31
C VAL A 16 14.06 5.60 -17.03
N PHE A 17 15.16 6.32 -16.78
CA PHE A 17 16.46 6.04 -17.42
C PHE A 17 17.17 4.78 -16.89
N PHE A 18 16.92 4.33 -15.66
CA PHE A 18 17.53 3.10 -15.12
C PHE A 18 16.89 1.81 -15.64
N VAL A 19 15.66 1.88 -16.16
CA VAL A 19 14.98 0.73 -16.79
C VAL A 19 15.58 0.41 -18.18
N ASP A 20 16.33 1.35 -18.78
CA ASP A 20 16.69 1.31 -20.19
C ASP A 20 18.07 0.69 -20.52
N LYS A 21 18.82 0.17 -19.53
CA LYS A 21 20.18 -0.34 -19.78
C LYS A 21 20.37 -1.86 -19.73
N ASN A 22 19.35 -2.69 -19.54
CA ASN A 22 19.56 -4.15 -19.43
C ASN A 22 18.49 -5.08 -20.03
N SER A 23 17.66 -4.66 -21.00
CA SER A 23 16.78 -5.62 -21.69
C SER A 23 16.33 -5.14 -23.08
N VAL A 24 17.28 -4.91 -23.99
CA VAL A 24 16.96 -5.05 -25.41
C VAL A 24 17.06 -6.53 -25.74
N THR A 25 15.92 -7.24 -25.78
CA THR A 25 15.64 -8.42 -26.62
C THR A 25 14.27 -9.00 -26.26
N GLU A 26 13.27 -8.71 -27.10
CA GLU A 26 12.29 -9.62 -27.71
C GLU A 26 11.02 -8.85 -28.11
N ALA A 27 10.49 -9.17 -29.29
CA ALA A 27 9.53 -8.41 -30.10
C ALA A 27 8.42 -7.67 -29.33
N HIS A 28 8.45 -6.33 -29.37
CA HIS A 28 7.39 -5.48 -28.84
C HIS A 28 6.12 -5.56 -29.70
N SER A 29 5.01 -5.98 -29.09
CA SER A 29 3.68 -5.85 -29.71
C SER A 29 3.32 -4.38 -29.89
N LEU A 30 2.68 -4.02 -31.01
CA LEU A 30 2.12 -2.67 -31.23
C LEU A 30 1.21 -2.23 -30.06
N LYS A 31 0.58 -3.20 -29.38
CA LYS A 31 -0.22 -2.99 -28.17
C LYS A 31 0.61 -2.45 -27.01
N ASP A 32 1.84 -2.91 -26.81
CA ASP A 32 2.72 -2.46 -25.71
C ASP A 32 3.25 -1.04 -25.99
N TYR A 33 3.55 -0.74 -27.25
CA TYR A 33 3.90 0.62 -27.67
C TYR A 33 2.72 1.60 -27.51
N LEU A 34 1.51 1.20 -27.90
CA LEU A 34 0.29 2.00 -27.70
C LEU A 34 -0.04 2.17 -26.21
N LYS A 35 0.19 1.15 -25.37
CA LYS A 35 0.08 1.26 -23.90
C LYS A 35 1.07 2.29 -23.35
N GLY A 36 2.33 2.24 -23.79
CA GLY A 36 3.36 3.22 -23.43
C GLY A 36 2.97 4.65 -23.80
N LEU A 37 2.50 4.88 -25.04
CA LEU A 37 2.03 6.19 -25.50
C LEU A 37 0.82 6.71 -24.71
N ARG A 38 -0.15 5.84 -24.39
CA ARG A 38 -1.28 6.21 -23.50
C ARG A 38 -0.81 6.55 -22.09
N SER A 39 0.19 5.85 -21.57
CA SER A 39 0.81 6.14 -20.27
C SER A 39 1.49 7.51 -20.22
N LEU A 40 1.99 8.05 -21.34
CA LEU A 40 2.57 9.40 -21.38
C LEU A 40 1.54 10.48 -21.05
N SER A 41 0.29 10.33 -21.50
CA SER A 41 -0.80 11.25 -21.12
C SER A 41 -1.09 11.26 -19.61
N GLN A 42 -0.66 10.21 -18.89
CA GLN A 42 -0.83 10.06 -17.45
C GLN A 42 0.40 10.52 -16.64
N LEU A 43 1.44 11.06 -17.29
CA LEU A 43 2.59 11.66 -16.60
C LEU A 43 2.19 12.79 -15.65
N LYS A 44 1.03 13.43 -15.87
CA LYS A 44 0.47 14.42 -14.95
C LYS A 44 0.23 13.86 -13.53
N ASN A 45 0.01 12.56 -13.39
CA ASN A 45 -0.23 11.90 -12.10
C ASN A 45 1.04 11.85 -11.22
N LEU A 46 2.23 12.01 -11.82
CA LEU A 46 3.49 12.12 -11.09
C LEU A 46 3.53 13.29 -10.12
N ARG A 47 2.81 14.37 -10.43
CA ARG A 47 2.71 15.54 -9.55
C ARG A 47 2.00 15.20 -8.24
N HIS A 48 1.18 14.15 -8.22
CA HIS A 48 0.50 13.62 -7.04
C HIS A 48 1.26 12.44 -6.41
N GLY A 49 2.45 12.10 -6.92
CA GLY A 49 3.23 10.96 -6.44
C GLY A 49 2.65 9.59 -6.83
N ILE A 50 1.76 9.53 -7.83
CA ILE A 50 1.15 8.30 -8.33
C ILE A 50 1.92 7.79 -9.56
N LEU A 51 2.19 6.49 -9.61
CA LEU A 51 2.84 5.84 -10.74
C LEU A 51 1.97 5.97 -12.02
N PRO A 52 2.51 6.46 -13.16
CA PRO A 52 1.75 6.60 -14.38
C PRO A 52 1.22 5.27 -14.89
N GLY A 53 -0.04 5.24 -15.33
CA GLY A 53 -0.72 4.01 -15.70
C GLY A 53 -1.35 3.27 -14.52
N THR A 54 -1.27 3.82 -13.30
CA THR A 54 -1.96 3.32 -12.09
C THR A 54 -2.74 4.45 -11.45
N LEU A 55 -3.67 4.10 -10.56
CA LEU A 55 -4.46 5.05 -9.78
C LEU A 55 -4.18 4.95 -8.27
N TRP A 56 -3.65 3.82 -7.81
CA TRP A 56 -3.44 3.49 -6.39
C TRP A 56 -1.98 3.41 -5.97
N CYS A 57 -1.05 3.25 -6.92
CA CYS A 57 0.37 3.07 -6.57
C CYS A 57 1.07 4.42 -6.33
N GLY A 58 0.99 4.94 -5.10
CA GLY A 58 1.72 6.15 -4.70
C GLY A 58 1.41 6.63 -3.28
N LEU A 59 1.48 7.95 -3.07
CA LEU A 59 1.09 8.56 -1.80
C LEU A 59 -0.43 8.72 -1.76
N GLY A 60 -1.12 7.68 -1.31
CA GLY A 60 -2.57 7.55 -1.45
C GLY A 60 -2.95 7.18 -2.88
N ASN A 61 -4.15 7.57 -3.31
CA ASN A 61 -4.68 7.24 -4.62
C ASN A 61 -5.44 8.42 -5.26
N ILE A 62 -5.67 8.31 -6.57
CA ILE A 62 -6.43 9.27 -7.39
C ILE A 62 -7.64 8.60 -8.06
N ALA A 63 -7.99 7.40 -7.61
CA ALA A 63 -9.15 6.68 -8.10
C ALA A 63 -10.43 7.41 -7.66
N ARG A 64 -11.45 7.42 -8.51
CA ARG A 64 -12.75 8.02 -8.18
C ARG A 64 -13.60 7.12 -7.30
N ASN A 65 -13.34 5.82 -7.34
CA ASN A 65 -13.99 4.80 -6.55
C ASN A 65 -13.11 3.54 -6.47
N ASP A 66 -13.44 2.67 -5.53
CA ASP A 66 -12.69 1.45 -5.23
C ASP A 66 -12.61 0.45 -6.39
N SER A 67 -13.53 0.53 -7.36
CA SER A 67 -13.52 -0.37 -8.53
C SER A 67 -12.63 0.11 -9.67
N GLU A 68 -12.21 1.38 -9.66
CA GLU A 68 -11.42 1.96 -10.73
C GLU A 68 -9.96 1.48 -10.66
N LEU A 69 -9.46 0.96 -11.78
CA LEU A 69 -8.06 0.56 -11.93
C LEU A 69 -7.48 1.22 -13.17
N GLY A 70 -6.18 1.50 -13.11
CA GLY A 70 -5.39 2.07 -14.19
C GLY A 70 -5.03 1.06 -15.27
N LEU A 71 -4.19 1.51 -16.20
CA LEU A 71 -3.70 0.72 -17.33
C LEU A 71 -2.94 -0.55 -16.89
N TYR A 72 -2.16 -0.46 -15.82
CA TYR A 72 -1.42 -1.58 -15.24
C TYR A 72 -2.23 -2.22 -14.11
N SER A 73 -3.42 -2.72 -14.45
CA SER A 73 -4.45 -3.16 -13.50
C SER A 73 -3.98 -4.21 -12.50
N GLU A 74 -3.09 -5.13 -12.89
CA GLU A 74 -2.53 -6.14 -11.96
C GLU A 74 -1.71 -5.49 -10.84
N ILE A 75 -0.82 -4.56 -11.20
CA ILE A 75 0.01 -3.82 -10.23
C ILE A 75 -0.89 -2.91 -9.39
N ASP A 76 -1.83 -2.24 -10.05
CA ASP A 76 -2.75 -1.30 -9.41
C ASP A 76 -3.69 -1.99 -8.42
N THR A 77 -4.06 -3.25 -8.69
CA THR A 77 -4.82 -4.09 -7.75
C THR A 77 -4.03 -4.34 -6.47
N CYS A 78 -2.74 -4.71 -6.57
CA CYS A 78 -1.88 -4.87 -5.40
C CYS A 78 -1.81 -3.58 -4.56
N CYS A 79 -1.68 -2.43 -5.23
CA CYS A 79 -1.61 -1.14 -4.54
C CYS A 79 -2.94 -0.76 -3.89
N ARG A 80 -4.08 -1.04 -4.56
CA ARG A 80 -5.41 -0.81 -3.99
C ARG A 80 -5.65 -1.65 -2.73
N GLU A 81 -5.32 -2.94 -2.79
CA GLU A 81 -5.45 -3.84 -1.64
C GLU A 81 -4.58 -3.37 -0.47
N HIS A 82 -3.37 -2.89 -0.76
CA HIS A 82 -2.47 -2.31 0.23
C HIS A 82 -2.98 -0.98 0.83
N ASP A 83 -3.52 -0.11 -0.01
CA ASP A 83 -4.15 1.16 0.41
C ASP A 83 -5.35 0.92 1.34
N GLY A 84 -6.07 -0.18 1.11
CA GLY A 84 -7.20 -0.66 1.92
C GLY A 84 -6.82 -1.40 3.19
N CYS A 85 -5.55 -1.36 3.61
CA CYS A 85 -5.11 -1.99 4.85
C CYS A 85 -5.98 -1.57 6.04
N GLU A 86 -6.33 -2.54 6.87
CA GLU A 86 -7.23 -2.36 8.01
C GLU A 86 -6.77 -1.26 8.97
N ASP A 87 -5.46 -1.14 9.15
CA ASP A 87 -4.89 -0.14 10.03
C ASP A 87 -3.56 0.41 9.50
N SER A 88 -3.29 1.67 9.83
CA SER A 88 -2.12 2.41 9.37
C SER A 88 -1.79 3.62 10.24
N ILE A 89 -0.50 3.97 10.31
CA ILE A 89 -0.02 5.20 10.94
C ILE A 89 0.41 6.14 9.82
N SER A 90 -0.33 7.24 9.65
CA SER A 90 -0.02 8.27 8.67
C SER A 90 1.40 8.82 8.86
N SER A 91 1.98 9.33 7.78
CA SER A 91 3.24 10.06 7.82
C SER A 91 3.18 11.17 8.88
N LYS A 92 4.20 11.26 9.74
CA LYS A 92 4.30 12.26 10.82
C LYS A 92 3.17 12.23 11.85
N ALA A 93 2.36 11.16 11.89
CA ALA A 93 1.33 10.98 12.90
C ALA A 93 1.79 10.03 14.02
N THR A 94 1.10 10.10 15.15
CA THR A 94 1.27 9.18 16.29
C THR A 94 0.01 8.35 16.45
N ARG A 95 0.16 7.04 16.63
CA ARG A 95 -0.91 6.10 17.02
C ARG A 95 -0.28 4.95 17.78
N TYR A 96 -0.96 4.37 18.77
CA TYR A 96 -0.40 3.31 19.62
C TYR A 96 0.91 3.72 20.31
N ARG A 97 1.03 5.00 20.66
CA ARG A 97 2.29 5.66 21.09
C ARG A 97 3.48 5.51 20.12
N LEU A 98 3.25 5.08 18.88
CA LEU A 98 4.25 4.98 17.83
C LEU A 98 4.20 6.23 16.95
N TYR A 99 5.28 7.03 16.97
CA TYR A 99 5.43 8.18 16.08
C TYR A 99 6.05 7.76 14.75
N ASN A 100 5.30 7.86 13.65
CA ASN A 100 5.81 7.57 12.32
C ASN A 100 6.67 8.74 11.79
N LYS A 101 7.98 8.65 12.01
CA LYS A 101 8.94 9.66 11.52
C LYS A 101 9.12 9.68 9.99
N TYR A 102 8.66 8.65 9.27
CA TYR A 102 8.87 8.52 7.83
C TYR A 102 7.82 9.29 7.03
N PHE A 103 8.13 9.55 5.77
CA PHE A 103 7.20 10.19 4.84
C PHE A 103 6.15 9.21 4.28
N CYS A 104 6.42 7.91 4.37
CA CYS A 104 5.47 6.88 3.99
C CYS A 104 4.49 6.65 5.13
N ARG A 105 3.23 6.37 4.80
CA ARG A 105 2.31 5.69 5.71
C ARG A 105 2.93 4.35 6.11
N SER A 106 2.89 4.02 7.40
CA SER A 106 3.26 2.71 7.91
C SER A 106 1.98 1.90 8.04
N SER A 107 1.89 0.77 7.33
CA SER A 107 0.73 -0.13 7.40
C SER A 107 1.04 -1.29 8.36
N LEU A 108 0.03 -2.14 8.64
CA LEU A 108 0.27 -3.38 9.35
C LEU A 108 1.28 -4.25 8.58
N CYS A 109 2.18 -4.92 9.30
CA CYS A 109 3.20 -5.76 8.66
C CYS A 109 2.62 -6.89 7.80
N GLU A 110 1.42 -7.37 8.13
CA GLU A 110 0.70 -8.34 7.30
C GLU A 110 0.26 -7.75 5.95
N CYS A 111 -0.18 -6.49 5.91
CA CYS A 111 -0.53 -5.80 4.67
C CYS A 111 0.72 -5.62 3.79
N ASP A 112 1.86 -5.24 4.39
CA ASP A 112 3.11 -5.06 3.63
C ASP A 112 3.66 -6.39 3.10
N LEU A 113 3.48 -7.50 3.84
CA LEU A 113 3.81 -8.85 3.35
C LEU A 113 2.89 -9.30 2.22
N GLN A 114 1.58 -9.09 2.33
CA GLN A 114 0.63 -9.39 1.25
C GLN A 114 0.94 -8.58 0.00
N PHE A 115 1.27 -7.30 0.17
CA PHE A 115 1.68 -6.43 -0.92
C PHE A 115 2.96 -6.92 -1.60
N TYR A 116 3.96 -7.34 -0.81
CA TYR A 116 5.19 -7.94 -1.33
C TYR A 116 4.89 -9.16 -2.21
N ASP A 117 4.10 -10.09 -1.68
CA ASP A 117 3.74 -11.33 -2.37
C ASP A 117 2.93 -11.06 -3.64
N CYS A 118 2.02 -10.10 -3.60
CA CYS A 118 1.23 -9.68 -4.76
C CYS A 118 2.15 -9.19 -5.89
N LEU A 119 3.08 -8.27 -5.58
CA LEU A 119 4.02 -7.75 -6.56
C LEU A 119 5.00 -8.82 -7.10
N MET A 120 5.44 -9.76 -6.25
CA MET A 120 6.34 -10.84 -6.66
C MET A 120 5.73 -11.83 -7.64
N ARG A 121 4.39 -11.95 -7.66
CA ARG A 121 3.67 -12.80 -8.63
C ARG A 121 3.54 -12.16 -10.00
N ILE A 122 3.65 -10.84 -10.11
CA ILE A 122 3.51 -10.10 -11.37
C ILE A 122 4.84 -10.05 -12.11
N ARG A 123 4.86 -10.56 -13.34
CA ARG A 123 6.03 -10.47 -14.22
C ARG A 123 6.10 -9.10 -14.86
N GLY A 124 7.26 -8.44 -14.78
CA GLY A 124 7.54 -7.22 -15.52
C GLY A 124 8.32 -6.19 -14.74
N LEU A 125 8.98 -5.29 -15.48
CA LEU A 125 9.86 -4.27 -14.91
C LEU A 125 9.10 -3.29 -14.00
N TYR A 126 7.84 -2.97 -14.32
CA TYR A 126 7.03 -2.06 -13.51
C TYR A 126 6.76 -2.59 -12.10
N ALA A 127 6.33 -3.86 -11.95
CA ALA A 127 6.09 -4.46 -10.64
C ALA A 127 7.38 -4.55 -9.81
N ALA A 128 8.48 -4.98 -10.45
CA ALA A 128 9.79 -5.02 -9.82
C ALA A 128 10.28 -3.63 -9.37
N ALA A 129 9.97 -2.59 -10.14
CA ALA A 129 10.35 -1.23 -9.83
C ALA A 129 9.53 -0.67 -8.65
N VAL A 130 8.21 -0.91 -8.62
CA VAL A 130 7.35 -0.57 -7.46
C VAL A 130 7.87 -1.23 -6.20
N GLY A 131 8.06 -2.54 -6.23
CA GLY A 131 8.55 -3.30 -5.09
C GLY A 131 9.91 -2.78 -4.60
N LYS A 132 10.86 -2.58 -5.52
CA LYS A 132 12.19 -2.04 -5.16
C LYS A 132 12.12 -0.64 -4.56
N VAL A 133 11.22 0.22 -5.01
CA VAL A 133 11.06 1.58 -4.45
C VAL A 133 10.42 1.50 -3.07
N TYR A 134 9.27 0.85 -2.97
CA TYR A 134 8.49 0.78 -1.73
C TYR A 134 9.30 0.12 -0.61
N PHE A 135 9.75 -1.12 -0.81
CA PHE A 135 10.46 -1.89 0.22
C PHE A 135 11.88 -1.36 0.52
N LYS A 136 12.39 -0.40 -0.26
CA LYS A 136 13.63 0.32 0.06
C LYS A 136 13.38 1.63 0.80
N LYS A 137 12.32 2.35 0.47
CA LYS A 137 12.05 3.72 0.97
C LYS A 137 11.10 3.73 2.16
N CYS A 138 10.10 2.85 2.14
CA CYS A 138 9.10 2.65 3.17
C CYS A 138 9.42 1.37 3.94
N ASN A 139 10.62 1.28 4.52
CA ASN A 139 11.10 0.07 5.18
C ASN A 139 10.63 -0.03 6.65
N GLN A 140 9.35 0.25 6.91
CA GLN A 140 8.76 0.18 8.25
C GLN A 140 7.28 -0.15 8.18
N CYS A 141 6.90 -1.21 8.87
CA CYS A 141 5.52 -1.57 9.19
C CYS A 141 5.34 -1.57 10.71
N PHE A 142 4.14 -1.85 11.19
CA PHE A 142 3.89 -2.07 12.62
C PHE A 142 3.04 -3.31 12.87
N ARG A 143 3.13 -3.85 14.09
CA ARG A 143 2.30 -4.94 14.60
C ARG A 143 1.50 -4.44 15.79
N THR A 144 0.24 -4.83 15.86
CA THR A 144 -0.65 -4.62 17.00
C THR A 144 -0.78 -5.92 17.80
N TYR A 145 -0.99 -5.79 19.10
CA TYR A 145 -1.20 -6.90 20.02
C TYR A 145 -2.51 -6.72 20.76
N TYR A 146 -3.30 -7.80 20.79
CA TYR A 146 -4.66 -7.82 21.34
C TYR A 146 -4.74 -8.54 22.69
N ASP A 147 -3.60 -9.05 23.19
CA ASP A 147 -3.45 -9.68 24.49
C ASP A 147 -2.39 -8.91 25.33
N PRO A 148 -2.74 -8.41 26.53
CA PRO A 148 -1.77 -7.78 27.43
C PRO A 148 -0.58 -8.69 27.78
N GLU A 149 -0.78 -10.01 27.86
CA GLU A 149 0.31 -10.95 28.17
C GLU A 149 1.35 -10.98 27.04
N GLU A 150 0.92 -10.86 25.78
CA GLU A 150 1.81 -10.79 24.62
C GLU A 150 2.63 -9.49 24.64
N CYS A 151 2.03 -8.37 25.05
CA CYS A 151 2.75 -7.11 25.25
C CYS A 151 3.87 -7.23 26.29
N ILE A 152 3.57 -7.85 27.44
CA ILE A 152 4.55 -8.05 28.51
C ILE A 152 5.70 -8.95 28.02
N LYS A 153 5.37 -10.03 27.29
CA LYS A 153 6.37 -10.94 26.70
C LYS A 153 7.29 -10.23 25.71
N GLU A 154 6.75 -9.29 24.95
CA GLU A 154 7.50 -8.43 24.03
C GLU A 154 8.25 -7.29 24.73
N GLY A 155 8.11 -7.15 26.06
CA GLY A 155 8.74 -6.09 26.86
C GLY A 155 8.17 -4.70 26.56
N LEU A 156 6.90 -4.62 26.18
CA LEU A 156 6.19 -3.38 25.84
C LEU A 156 5.25 -2.96 26.97
N ASP A 157 5.10 -1.65 27.14
CA ASP A 157 4.10 -1.09 28.04
C ASP A 157 2.70 -1.41 27.53
N VAL A 158 1.82 -1.84 28.44
CA VAL A 158 0.40 -2.07 28.14
C VAL A 158 -0.32 -0.72 28.10
N THR A 159 -0.91 -0.43 26.95
CA THR A 159 -1.63 0.80 26.62
C THR A 159 -2.90 0.45 25.88
N GLU A 160 -4.05 0.94 26.32
CA GLU A 160 -5.32 0.63 25.66
C GLU A 160 -5.68 1.73 24.64
N GLU A 161 -5.69 1.37 23.36
CA GLU A 161 -6.20 2.19 22.26
C GLU A 161 -7.13 1.34 21.38
N MET A 162 -8.08 1.97 20.69
CA MET A 162 -8.98 1.26 19.77
C MET A 162 -8.42 1.27 18.35
N ASP A 163 -8.46 0.14 17.65
CA ASP A 163 -8.14 0.08 16.23
C ASP A 163 -9.28 0.62 15.35
N ARG A 164 -9.02 0.74 14.04
CA ARG A 164 -10.01 1.25 13.08
C ARG A 164 -11.23 0.34 12.92
N LYS A 165 -11.17 -0.93 13.34
CA LYS A 165 -12.32 -1.83 13.41
C LYS A 165 -13.00 -1.85 14.78
N GLY A 166 -12.53 -1.05 15.73
CA GLY A 166 -13.09 -0.96 17.07
C GLY A 166 -12.69 -2.10 18.00
N ARG A 167 -11.57 -2.78 17.75
CA ARG A 167 -11.00 -3.75 18.69
C ARG A 167 -10.01 -3.06 19.63
N ARG A 168 -9.91 -3.54 20.87
CA ARG A 168 -8.92 -3.06 21.85
C ARG A 168 -7.52 -3.58 21.50
N VAL A 169 -6.60 -2.67 21.26
CA VAL A 169 -5.17 -2.94 21.09
C VAL A 169 -4.48 -2.56 22.39
N PHE A 170 -3.67 -3.47 22.93
CA PHE A 170 -2.97 -3.29 24.20
C PHE A 170 -1.52 -2.84 24.05
N CYS A 171 -0.90 -3.02 22.89
CA CYS A 171 0.35 -2.38 22.53
C CYS A 171 0.59 -2.54 21.03
N ALA A 172 1.55 -1.79 20.51
CA ALA A 172 2.05 -1.96 19.16
C ALA A 172 3.56 -1.71 19.11
N LYS A 173 4.22 -2.27 18.10
CA LYS A 173 5.64 -1.97 17.83
C LYS A 173 5.91 -1.84 16.34
N PHE A 174 6.86 -1.00 15.97
CA PHE A 174 7.40 -0.99 14.61
C PHE A 174 8.23 -2.24 14.34
N ASP A 175 8.20 -2.68 13.09
CA ASP A 175 9.02 -3.76 12.55
C ASP A 175 9.54 -3.37 11.14
N GLN A 176 10.46 -4.15 10.60
CA GLN A 176 11.04 -3.92 9.29
C GLN A 176 10.29 -4.70 8.21
N ASN A 177 10.10 -4.03 7.07
CA ASN A 177 9.57 -4.67 5.90
C ASN A 177 10.56 -5.66 5.27
N PRO A 178 10.08 -6.67 4.52
CA PRO A 178 10.94 -7.59 3.81
C PRO A 178 11.78 -6.86 2.76
N LYS A 179 13.02 -7.32 2.58
CA LYS A 179 13.90 -6.78 1.54
C LYS A 179 13.45 -7.30 0.17
N TRP A 180 13.29 -6.38 -0.79
CA TRP A 180 12.94 -6.73 -2.17
C TRP A 180 13.92 -7.74 -2.78
N GLY A 181 13.39 -8.81 -3.39
CA GLY A 181 14.18 -9.87 -4.02
C GLY A 181 14.80 -10.90 -3.08
N GLN A 182 14.65 -10.74 -1.76
CA GLN A 182 15.03 -11.77 -0.78
C GLN A 182 13.81 -12.61 -0.41
N ARG A 183 13.95 -13.94 -0.40
CA ARG A 183 12.90 -14.79 0.19
C ARG A 183 12.75 -14.39 1.66
N HIS A 184 11.56 -13.96 2.03
CA HIS A 184 11.20 -13.83 3.44
C HIS A 184 10.62 -15.16 3.90
N ASN A 185 10.95 -15.56 5.13
CA ASN A 185 10.34 -16.76 5.71
C ASN A 185 8.91 -16.42 6.09
N VAL A 186 7.95 -17.13 5.50
CA VAL A 186 6.54 -17.07 5.91
C VAL A 186 6.41 -17.85 7.23
N THR A 187 6.95 -17.30 8.31
CA THR A 187 6.60 -17.70 9.67
C THR A 187 5.66 -16.64 10.22
N SER A 188 4.44 -16.57 9.67
CA SER A 188 3.35 -15.84 10.30
C SER A 188 2.77 -16.73 11.42
N PRO A 189 2.69 -16.25 12.68
CA PRO A 189 1.95 -16.94 13.73
C PRO A 189 0.43 -16.97 13.44
N HIS A 190 -0.06 -16.13 12.52
CA HIS A 190 -1.48 -15.96 12.24
C HIS A 190 -1.98 -16.77 11.04
N ARG A 191 -1.48 -18.01 10.85
CA ARG A 191 -2.11 -18.97 9.92
C ARG A 191 -3.38 -19.62 10.49
N SER A 192 -3.99 -19.09 11.55
CA SER A 192 -4.92 -19.87 12.41
C SER A 192 -6.28 -19.21 12.72
N ILE A 193 -6.73 -18.16 12.04
CA ILE A 193 -8.08 -17.60 12.35
C ILE A 193 -9.00 -17.57 11.12
N TYR A 194 -8.53 -17.12 9.96
CA TYR A 194 -9.42 -16.99 8.78
C TYR A 194 -9.51 -18.22 7.87
N VAL A 195 -8.58 -19.18 7.98
CA VAL A 195 -8.57 -20.35 7.06
C VAL A 195 -9.47 -21.47 7.58
N ASP A 196 -9.55 -21.66 8.90
CA ASP A 196 -10.36 -22.75 9.48
C ASP A 196 -11.88 -22.49 9.35
N GLU A 197 -12.31 -21.23 9.22
CA GLU A 197 -13.72 -20.88 9.02
C GLU A 197 -14.19 -21.06 7.56
N LEU A 198 -13.26 -21.16 6.61
CA LEU A 198 -13.57 -21.41 5.19
C LEU A 198 -13.52 -22.90 4.80
N LEU A 199 -13.00 -23.78 5.67
CA LEU A 199 -12.84 -25.21 5.38
C LEU A 199 -13.95 -26.10 5.99
N ASN A 200 -14.87 -25.53 6.76
CA ASN A 200 -15.93 -26.26 7.46
C ASN A 200 -17.34 -26.01 6.88
N TRP A 201 -17.47 -25.84 5.56
CA TRP A 201 -18.80 -25.91 4.92
C TRP A 201 -19.04 -27.35 4.45
N PRO A 202 -20.16 -28.00 4.84
CA PRO A 202 -20.46 -29.36 4.40
C PRO A 202 -20.65 -29.40 2.88
N ASP A 203 -19.96 -30.35 2.23
CA ASP A 203 -20.30 -30.80 0.89
C ASP A 203 -21.70 -31.42 0.93
N ASP A 204 -22.62 -30.87 0.13
CA ASP A 204 -23.78 -31.51 -0.52
C ASP A 204 -24.96 -30.53 -0.64
N GLU A 205 -25.16 -29.97 -1.85
CA GLU A 205 -26.38 -30.18 -2.66
C GLU A 205 -26.41 -29.23 -3.87
N VAL A 206 -26.73 -29.83 -5.02
CA VAL A 206 -26.93 -29.18 -6.31
C VAL A 206 -28.24 -28.39 -6.28
N ALA A 207 -28.20 -27.06 -6.43
CA ALA A 207 -29.39 -26.27 -6.72
C ALA A 207 -29.09 -25.07 -7.64
N GLN A 208 -30.02 -24.86 -8.56
CA GLN A 208 -29.94 -24.06 -9.77
C GLN A 208 -29.71 -22.56 -9.52
N TYR A 209 -28.84 -21.97 -10.35
CA TYR A 209 -28.51 -20.55 -10.35
C TYR A 209 -29.69 -19.72 -10.91
N VAL A 210 -30.33 -18.93 -10.06
CA VAL A 210 -31.15 -17.77 -10.46
C VAL A 210 -30.50 -16.54 -9.81
N PRO A 211 -30.02 -15.53 -10.56
CA PRO A 211 -29.42 -14.35 -9.95
C PRO A 211 -30.53 -13.43 -9.41
N GLN A 212 -30.67 -13.36 -8.08
CA GLN A 212 -31.39 -12.27 -7.43
C GLN A 212 -30.43 -11.11 -7.13
N SER A 213 -30.77 -9.96 -7.69
CA SER A 213 -30.16 -8.65 -7.45
C SER A 213 -30.33 -8.20 -5.99
N TYR A 214 -29.24 -7.79 -5.34
CA TYR A 214 -29.26 -7.05 -4.07
C TYR A 214 -28.45 -5.74 -4.18
N PRO A 215 -28.82 -4.69 -3.42
CA PRO A 215 -28.59 -3.28 -3.76
C PRO A 215 -27.21 -2.76 -3.36
N PRO A 216 -26.77 -1.61 -3.93
CA PRO A 216 -25.46 -1.03 -3.63
C PRO A 216 -25.41 -0.46 -2.21
N ASN A 217 -24.41 -0.89 -1.43
CA ASN A 217 -24.13 -0.33 -0.12
C ASN A 217 -23.11 0.81 -0.29
N ASP A 218 -23.62 2.04 -0.34
CA ASP A 218 -22.83 3.28 -0.41
C ASP A 218 -22.26 3.57 1.00
N ARG A 219 -21.01 3.18 1.25
CA ARG A 219 -20.25 3.62 2.44
C ARG A 219 -19.01 4.37 2.02
N ARG A 220 -19.19 5.68 1.93
CA ARG A 220 -18.16 6.72 1.85
C ARG A 220 -17.41 6.76 3.19
N TYR A 221 -16.13 6.39 3.22
CA TYR A 221 -15.29 6.67 4.38
C TYR A 221 -14.96 8.17 4.42
N PRO A 222 -14.99 8.84 5.59
CA PRO A 222 -14.69 10.26 5.68
C PRO A 222 -13.23 10.54 5.34
N VAL A 223 -13.02 11.49 4.45
CA VAL A 223 -11.73 12.18 4.25
C VAL A 223 -11.59 13.12 5.44
N GLU A 224 -10.67 12.83 6.37
CA GLU A 224 -10.20 13.84 7.32
C GLU A 224 -9.34 14.84 6.51
N GLU A 225 -9.95 15.98 6.18
CA GLU A 225 -9.22 17.20 5.87
C GLU A 225 -8.58 17.70 7.17
N ASP A 226 -7.24 17.71 7.24
CA ASP A 226 -6.55 18.49 8.26
C ASP A 226 -5.60 19.49 7.61
N ASP A 227 -6.02 20.74 7.76
CA ASP A 227 -5.27 21.97 7.65
C ASP A 227 -4.01 21.92 8.52
N ALA A 228 -2.85 21.84 7.88
CA ALA A 228 -1.57 22.15 8.53
C ALA A 228 -0.64 22.89 7.55
N MET A 229 -1.07 24.07 7.11
CA MET A 229 -0.12 25.08 6.62
C MET A 229 -0.67 26.49 6.84
N ARG A 230 -0.62 26.95 8.09
CA ARG A 230 -0.59 28.36 8.44
C ARG A 230 0.21 28.53 9.73
N ASP A 231 0.99 29.62 9.76
CA ASP A 231 1.74 30.19 10.88
C ASP A 231 3.18 29.71 11.06
N ILE A 232 4.10 30.24 10.23
CA ILE A 232 5.35 30.88 10.71
C ILE A 232 5.65 32.04 9.74
N GLU A 233 5.02 33.20 9.97
CA GLU A 233 5.57 34.51 9.59
C GLU A 233 6.51 34.99 10.71
N ASP A 234 7.52 35.75 10.30
CA ASP A 234 8.40 36.62 11.11
C ASP A 234 9.41 35.97 12.06
N ASN A 235 10.64 35.73 11.55
CA ASN A 235 11.83 36.49 11.97
C ASN A 235 13.11 36.00 11.26
N TYR A 236 13.75 36.94 10.54
CA TYR A 236 15.12 36.99 10.01
C TYR A 236 15.57 36.00 8.92
#